data_AF-A0A538G5E6-F1
#
_entry.id   AF-A0A538G5E6-F1
#
_cell.length_a   1.000
_cell.length_b   1.000
_cell.length_c   1.000
_cell.angle_alpha   90.00
_cell.angle_beta   90.00
_cell.angle_gamma   90.00
#
_symmetry.space_group_name_H-M   'P 1'
#
loop_
_entity.id
_entity.type
_entity.pdbx_description
1 polymer ?
#
loop_
_entity_poly.entity_id
_entity_poly.type
_entity_poly.pdbx_seq_one_letter_code
_entity_poly.pdbx_strand_id
1 'polypeptide(L)'
;VPHTVEEAYEVADAAEQGDDAKLLDELGDLLFQVYFLSLLLAERGEGDLEQVARGIHAKLVARHPHVFGEVEARTAGRVRENWERLKREQEGREGIFHDVPGNLPSLIYARKIQRRAAAVGFEYPDTSGALDDLDEELAELKEALARVGKSSAETEPDASIAGEVGDVLFSAVNVARRLNVDPEVALRTVSDRFVARVEEAERLAAGEGRRFDELPLAEQDSYFDRAKETLA
;
A
#
# COMPACT_ATOMS: atom_id res chain seq x y z
N VAL A 1 0.66 16.07 10.95
CA VAL A 1 -0.14 14.92 10.47
C VAL A 1 0.02 14.72 8.96
N PRO A 2 -0.28 15.69 8.08
CA PRO A 2 -0.01 15.52 6.63
C PRO A 2 1.48 15.26 6.36
N HIS A 3 2.37 16.09 6.90
CA HIS A 3 3.82 15.91 6.75
C HIS A 3 4.34 14.52 7.19
N THR A 4 3.85 13.98 8.30
CA THR A 4 4.26 12.64 8.76
C THR A 4 3.89 11.52 7.78
N VAL A 5 2.80 11.70 7.02
CA VAL A 5 2.41 10.74 5.98
C VAL A 5 3.28 10.92 4.74
N GLU A 6 3.56 12.17 4.36
CA GLU A 6 4.48 12.52 3.27
C GLU A 6 5.87 11.90 3.52
N GLU A 7 6.52 12.19 4.65
CA GLU A 7 7.85 11.65 4.97
C GLU A 7 7.89 10.12 4.95
N ALA A 8 6.82 9.46 5.41
CA ALA A 8 6.76 8.00 5.40
C ALA A 8 6.76 7.42 3.97
N TYR A 9 6.18 8.15 3.01
CA TYR A 9 6.21 7.80 1.61
C TYR A 9 7.54 8.15 0.93
N GLU A 10 8.19 9.25 1.33
CA GLU A 10 9.52 9.62 0.81
C GLU A 10 10.60 8.62 1.27
N VAL A 11 10.56 8.19 2.54
CA VAL A 11 11.39 7.08 3.04
C VAL A 11 11.16 5.80 2.23
N ALA A 12 9.91 5.47 1.92
CA ALA A 12 9.59 4.27 1.15
C ALA A 12 10.13 4.36 -0.29
N ASP A 13 9.99 5.52 -0.93
CA ASP A 13 10.53 5.82 -2.26
C ASP A 13 12.06 5.69 -2.30
N ALA A 14 12.76 6.34 -1.38
CA ALA A 14 14.22 6.27 -1.31
C ALA A 14 14.74 4.84 -1.10
N ALA A 15 14.04 4.05 -0.27
CA ALA A 15 14.36 2.65 -0.06
C ALA A 15 14.14 1.78 -1.32
N GLU A 16 13.07 2.02 -2.09
CA GLU A 16 12.82 1.31 -3.35
C GLU A 16 13.86 1.63 -4.42
N GLN A 17 14.30 2.89 -4.49
CA GLN A 17 15.31 3.35 -5.46
C GLN A 17 16.72 2.87 -5.11
N GLY A 18 16.96 2.38 -3.89
CA GLY A 18 18.29 1.99 -3.42
C GLY A 18 19.25 3.18 -3.28
N ASP A 19 18.71 4.39 -3.09
CA ASP A 19 19.49 5.60 -2.85
C ASP A 19 19.73 5.76 -1.34
N ASP A 20 20.84 5.19 -0.86
CA ASP A 20 21.21 5.25 0.55
C ASP A 20 21.39 6.69 1.07
N ALA A 21 21.81 7.63 0.21
CA ALA A 21 22.02 9.02 0.61
C ALA A 21 20.69 9.72 0.82
N LYS A 22 19.75 9.57 -0.11
CA LYS A 22 18.38 10.07 0.03
C LYS A 22 17.70 9.40 1.23
N LEU A 23 17.80 8.07 1.36
CA LEU A 23 17.19 7.33 2.46
C LEU A 23 17.64 7.83 3.84
N LEU A 24 18.93 8.19 3.99
CA LEU A 24 19.43 8.79 5.23
C LEU A 24 18.81 10.16 5.54
N ASP A 25 18.57 10.98 4.51
CA ASP A 25 17.93 12.29 4.62
C ASP A 25 16.46 12.13 5.06
N GLU A 26 15.69 11.32 4.32
CA GLU A 26 14.28 11.08 4.61
C GLU A 26 14.04 10.44 5.99
N LEU A 27 14.95 9.55 6.43
CA LEU A 27 14.91 8.99 7.79
C LEU A 27 15.14 10.07 8.85
N GLY A 28 15.96 11.07 8.55
CA GLY A 28 16.17 12.25 9.40
C GLY A 28 14.90 13.07 9.55
N ASP A 29 14.20 13.33 8.45
CA ASP A 29 12.95 14.09 8.45
C ASP A 29 11.81 13.34 9.15
N LEU A 30 11.70 12.03 8.93
CA LEU A 30 10.76 11.19 9.69
C LEU A 30 11.10 11.17 11.19
N LEU A 31 12.38 11.13 11.56
CA LEU A 31 12.81 11.24 12.96
C LEU A 31 12.49 12.62 13.56
N PHE A 32 12.64 13.69 12.79
CA PHE A 32 12.23 15.03 13.19
C PHE A 32 10.73 15.08 13.51
N GLN A 33 9.87 14.44 12.71
CA GLN A 33 8.44 14.35 13.02
C GLN A 33 8.17 13.66 14.36
N VAL A 34 8.88 12.56 14.66
CA VAL A 34 8.77 11.84 15.95
C VAL A 34 9.23 12.74 17.09
N TYR A 35 10.35 13.44 16.93
CA TYR A 35 10.87 14.37 17.92
C TYR A 35 9.89 15.51 18.21
N PHE A 36 9.38 16.14 17.15
CA PHE A 36 8.45 17.27 17.26
C PHE A 36 7.15 16.90 17.97
N LEU A 37 6.54 15.76 17.61
CA LEU A 37 5.34 15.26 18.30
C LEU A 37 5.61 14.91 19.76
N SER A 38 6.79 14.37 20.06
CA SER A 38 7.22 14.06 21.43
C SER A 38 7.40 15.33 22.27
N LEU A 39 7.91 16.42 21.69
CA LEU A 39 7.98 17.72 22.37
C LEU A 39 6.59 18.27 22.70
N LEU A 40 5.63 18.19 21.77
CA LEU A 40 4.26 18.63 22.02
C LEU A 40 3.57 17.82 23.14
N LEU A 41 3.91 16.53 23.29
CA LEU A 41 3.47 15.71 24.42
C LEU A 41 4.12 16.17 25.73
N ALA A 42 5.41 16.52 25.70
CA ALA A 42 6.15 16.96 26.88
C ALA A 42 5.62 18.29 27.41
N GLU A 43 5.27 19.23 26.52
CA GLU A 43 4.62 20.49 26.88
C GLU A 43 3.27 20.29 27.60
N ARG A 44 2.58 19.17 27.33
CA ARG A 44 1.31 18.82 27.97
C ARG A 44 1.50 17.98 29.23
N GLY A 45 2.72 17.54 29.53
CA GLY A 45 3.00 16.61 30.63
C GLY A 45 2.45 15.20 30.38
N GLU A 46 2.14 14.84 29.13
CA GLU A 46 1.50 13.57 28.75
C GLU A 46 2.51 12.51 28.29
N GLY A 47 3.73 12.92 27.95
CA GLY A 47 4.77 12.02 27.43
C GLY A 47 6.01 12.78 27.00
N ASP A 48 7.09 12.07 26.66
CA ASP A 48 8.28 12.64 26.05
C ASP A 48 8.96 11.63 25.10
N LEU A 49 10.07 12.04 24.50
CA LEU A 49 10.82 11.19 23.58
C LEU A 49 11.38 9.93 24.27
N GLU A 50 11.78 10.03 25.54
CA GLU A 50 12.28 8.89 26.30
C GLU A 50 11.17 7.85 26.51
N GLN A 51 9.97 8.29 26.88
CA GLN A 51 8.81 7.44 27.04
C GLN A 51 8.40 6.79 25.72
N VAL A 52 8.46 7.51 24.59
CA VAL A 52 8.24 6.94 23.25
C VAL A 52 9.26 5.83 22.96
N ALA A 53 10.56 6.11 23.14
CA ALA A 53 11.64 5.15 22.88
C ALA A 53 11.56 3.91 23.79
N ARG A 54 11.31 4.10 25.09
CA ARG A 54 11.11 3.00 26.04
C ARG A 54 9.85 2.20 25.70
N GLY A 55 8.79 2.86 25.28
CA GLY A 55 7.53 2.23 24.89
C GLY A 55 7.69 1.28 23.70
N ILE A 56 8.37 1.72 22.63
CA ILE A 56 8.64 0.84 21.48
C ILE A 56 9.61 -0.29 21.85
N HIS A 57 10.65 -0.02 22.64
CA HIS A 57 11.57 -1.06 23.13
C HIS A 57 10.82 -2.14 23.93
N ALA A 58 9.99 -1.74 24.90
CA ALA A 58 9.19 -2.69 25.69
C ALA A 58 8.24 -3.51 24.81
N LYS A 59 7.57 -2.88 23.82
CA LYS A 59 6.72 -3.59 22.85
C LYS A 59 7.52 -4.59 22.01
N LEU A 60 8.71 -4.22 21.53
CA LEU A 60 9.58 -5.10 20.75
C LEU A 60 10.00 -6.33 21.54
N VAL A 61 10.43 -6.15 22.80
CA VAL A 61 10.79 -7.25 23.71
C VAL A 61 9.58 -8.14 23.97
N ALA A 62 8.45 -7.55 24.35
CA ALA A 62 7.26 -8.30 24.71
C ALA A 62 6.66 -9.09 23.54
N ARG A 63 6.78 -8.60 22.30
CA ARG A 63 6.18 -9.22 21.11
C ARG A 63 7.16 -10.06 20.28
N HIS A 64 8.45 -10.05 20.59
CA HIS A 64 9.45 -10.98 20.02
C HIS A 64 10.05 -11.90 21.09
N PRO A 65 9.26 -12.75 21.77
CA PRO A 65 9.77 -13.68 22.79
C PRO A 65 10.71 -14.75 22.20
N HIS A 66 10.79 -14.85 20.88
CA HIS A 66 11.73 -15.71 20.16
C HIS A 66 13.09 -15.08 19.90
N VAL A 67 13.20 -13.76 20.05
CA VAL A 67 14.48 -13.02 20.00
C VAL A 67 14.98 -12.73 21.41
N PHE A 68 14.07 -12.35 22.32
CA PHE A 68 14.42 -11.84 23.66
C PHE A 68 14.02 -12.76 24.81
N GLY A 69 13.45 -13.95 24.53
CA GLY A 69 12.98 -14.91 25.53
C GLY A 69 13.28 -16.35 25.12
N GLU A 70 12.46 -17.29 25.59
CA GLU A 70 12.69 -18.73 25.40
C GLU A 70 11.77 -19.40 24.36
N VAL A 71 10.91 -18.63 23.68
CA VAL A 71 9.94 -19.20 22.73
C VAL A 71 10.62 -19.53 21.41
N GLU A 72 10.61 -20.79 20.97
CA GLU A 72 11.10 -21.12 19.63
C GLU A 72 10.08 -20.75 18.53
N ALA A 73 10.46 -19.84 17.63
CA ALA A 73 9.73 -19.55 16.40
C ALA A 73 10.65 -19.77 15.19
N ARG A 74 10.61 -20.98 14.62
CA ARG A 74 11.53 -21.43 13.56
C ARG A 74 11.16 -20.97 12.14
N THR A 75 10.06 -20.22 11.98
CA THR A 75 9.61 -19.71 10.68
C THR A 75 9.09 -18.28 10.80
N ALA A 76 9.26 -17.49 9.74
CA ALA A 76 8.73 -16.12 9.67
C ALA A 76 7.21 -16.06 9.87
N GLY A 77 6.48 -17.08 9.39
CA GLY A 77 5.04 -17.23 9.62
C GLY A 77 4.68 -17.33 11.11
N ARG A 78 5.38 -18.20 11.86
CA ARG A 78 5.15 -18.35 13.32
C ARG A 78 5.56 -17.12 14.11
N VAL A 79 6.61 -16.42 13.69
CA VAL A 79 7.02 -15.13 14.29
C VAL A 79 5.88 -14.12 14.17
N ARG A 80 5.31 -13.99 12.97
CA ARG A 80 4.23 -13.03 12.68
C ARG A 80 2.93 -13.39 13.41
N GLU A 81 2.58 -14.67 13.49
CA GLU A 81 1.40 -15.14 14.23
C GLU A 81 1.51 -14.83 15.73
N ASN A 82 2.67 -15.12 16.33
CA ASN A 82 2.96 -14.80 17.73
C ASN A 82 2.87 -13.30 18.00
N TRP A 83 3.43 -12.47 17.11
CA TRP A 83 3.36 -11.01 17.21
C TRP A 83 1.92 -10.51 17.22
N GLU A 84 1.07 -10.96 16.29
CA GLU A 84 -0.33 -10.53 16.21
C GLU A 84 -1.16 -11.02 17.39
N ARG A 85 -0.90 -12.24 17.90
CA ARG A 85 -1.56 -12.76 19.10
C ARG A 85 -1.25 -11.90 20.33
N LEU A 86 0.04 -11.64 20.59
CA LEU A 86 0.47 -10.84 21.74
C LEU A 86 -0.01 -9.39 21.64
N LYS A 87 -0.07 -8.84 20.43
CA LYS A 87 -0.67 -7.53 20.16
C LYS A 87 -2.13 -7.48 20.59
N ARG A 88 -2.94 -8.49 20.24
CA ARG A 88 -4.36 -8.57 20.66
C ARG A 88 -4.54 -8.65 22.18
N GLU A 89 -3.73 -9.49 22.85
CA GLU A 89 -3.82 -9.72 24.29
C GLU A 89 -3.47 -8.46 25.12
N GLN A 90 -2.51 -7.65 24.66
CA GLN A 90 -2.00 -6.49 25.41
C GLN A 90 -2.87 -5.24 25.28
N GLU A 91 -3.61 -5.08 24.18
CA GLU A 91 -4.23 -3.80 23.85
C GLU A 91 -5.66 -3.66 24.41
N GLY A 92 -6.28 -4.73 24.92
CA GLY A 92 -7.59 -4.68 25.58
C GLY A 92 -8.73 -4.17 24.69
N ARG A 93 -8.59 -4.33 23.37
CA ARG A 93 -9.45 -3.68 22.37
C ARG A 93 -10.61 -4.59 21.94
N GLU A 94 -11.80 -4.00 21.78
CA GLU A 94 -13.03 -4.71 21.42
C GLU A 94 -13.31 -4.67 19.91
N GLY A 95 -13.82 -5.77 19.34
CA GLY A 95 -14.15 -5.89 17.91
C GLY A 95 -12.97 -6.28 17.02
N ILE A 96 -13.24 -6.86 15.84
CA ILE A 96 -12.20 -7.41 14.93
C ILE A 96 -11.33 -6.29 14.32
N PHE A 97 -11.95 -5.14 14.02
CA PHE A 97 -11.32 -4.03 13.28
C PHE A 97 -10.86 -2.88 14.18
N HIS A 98 -10.71 -3.11 15.48
CA HIS A 98 -10.17 -2.08 16.36
C HIS A 98 -8.80 -1.61 15.87
N ASP A 99 -8.53 -0.30 15.97
CA ASP A 99 -7.23 0.30 15.63
C ASP A 99 -6.81 0.17 14.16
N VAL A 100 -7.78 0.17 13.25
CA VAL A 100 -7.52 0.55 11.85
C VAL A 100 -7.65 2.08 11.76
N PRO A 101 -6.55 2.84 11.59
CA PRO A 101 -6.62 4.29 11.45
C PRO A 101 -7.47 4.64 10.23
N GLY A 102 -8.44 5.53 10.42
CA GLY A 102 -9.35 5.96 9.34
C GLY A 102 -8.70 6.87 8.29
N ASN A 103 -7.48 7.35 8.55
CA ASN A 103 -6.71 8.20 7.64
C ASN A 103 -5.70 7.43 6.78
N LEU A 104 -5.78 6.09 6.76
CA LEU A 104 -4.94 5.29 5.88
C LEU A 104 -5.40 5.43 4.42
N PRO A 105 -4.46 5.52 3.47
CA PRO A 105 -4.74 5.38 2.05
C PRO A 105 -5.46 4.07 1.74
N SER A 106 -6.36 4.09 0.77
CA SER A 106 -7.38 3.04 0.59
C SER A 106 -6.80 1.63 0.41
N LEU A 107 -5.70 1.46 -0.32
CA LEU A 107 -5.08 0.14 -0.51
C LEU A 107 -4.43 -0.38 0.77
N ILE A 108 -3.76 0.50 1.54
CA ILE A 108 -3.21 0.18 2.86
C ILE A 108 -4.34 -0.17 3.84
N TYR A 109 -5.41 0.63 3.82
CA TYR A 109 -6.60 0.43 4.65
C TYR A 109 -7.26 -0.92 4.38
N ALA A 110 -7.56 -1.24 3.12
CA ALA A 110 -8.15 -2.51 2.69
C ALA A 110 -7.26 -3.70 3.10
N ARG A 111 -5.95 -3.62 2.81
CA ARG A 111 -4.99 -4.65 3.21
C ARG A 111 -4.98 -4.87 4.72
N LYS A 112 -5.09 -3.80 5.51
CA LYS A 112 -5.09 -3.87 6.98
C LYS A 112 -6.38 -4.52 7.50
N ILE A 113 -7.54 -4.17 6.95
CA ILE A 113 -8.83 -4.82 7.28
C ILE A 113 -8.77 -6.32 6.98
N GLN A 114 -8.32 -6.70 5.79
CA GLN A 114 -8.22 -8.10 5.39
C GLN A 114 -7.25 -8.88 6.30
N ARG A 115 -6.12 -8.29 6.71
CA ARG A 115 -5.23 -8.89 7.71
C ARG A 115 -5.92 -9.11 9.06
N ARG A 116 -6.82 -8.22 9.49
CA ARG A 116 -7.57 -8.38 10.74
C ARG A 116 -8.59 -9.50 10.63
N ALA A 117 -9.33 -9.57 9.54
CA ALA A 117 -10.27 -10.64 9.27
C ALA A 117 -9.56 -12.01 9.21
N ALA A 118 -8.44 -12.08 8.51
CA ALA A 118 -7.62 -13.29 8.43
C ALA A 118 -7.15 -13.79 9.80
N ALA A 119 -6.80 -12.87 10.70
CA ALA A 119 -6.26 -13.23 12.00
C ALA A 119 -7.30 -13.81 12.98
N VAL A 120 -8.60 -13.77 12.63
CA VAL A 120 -9.68 -14.49 13.32
C VAL A 120 -10.20 -15.69 12.50
N GLY A 121 -9.51 -16.06 11.43
CA GLY A 121 -9.86 -17.20 10.57
C GLY A 121 -10.89 -16.88 9.48
N PHE A 122 -11.25 -15.62 9.27
CA PHE A 122 -12.13 -15.21 8.17
C PHE A 122 -11.28 -14.89 6.93
N GLU A 123 -11.04 -15.92 6.11
CA GLU A 123 -10.07 -15.88 5.00
C GLU A 123 -10.28 -17.03 4.01
N TYR A 124 -9.92 -16.83 2.75
CA TYR A 124 -9.88 -17.90 1.74
C TYR A 124 -8.82 -18.97 2.09
N PRO A 125 -9.03 -20.25 1.73
CA PRO A 125 -8.08 -21.31 2.08
C PRO A 125 -6.71 -21.11 1.44
N ASP A 126 -6.67 -20.69 0.17
CA ASP A 126 -5.45 -20.53 -0.61
C ASP A 126 -5.54 -19.31 -1.56
N THR A 127 -4.49 -19.10 -2.33
CA THR A 127 -4.42 -18.00 -3.31
C THR A 127 -5.35 -18.23 -4.50
N SER A 128 -5.69 -19.48 -4.84
CA SER A 128 -6.65 -19.77 -5.91
C SER A 128 -8.01 -19.23 -5.54
N GLY A 129 -8.48 -19.48 -4.32
CA GLY A 129 -9.77 -18.96 -3.87
C GLY A 129 -9.86 -17.43 -3.90
N ALA A 130 -8.76 -16.72 -3.63
CA ALA A 130 -8.72 -15.26 -3.74
C ALA A 130 -8.69 -14.76 -5.20
N LEU A 131 -8.15 -15.56 -6.13
CA LEU A 131 -8.18 -15.25 -7.57
C LEU A 131 -9.57 -15.53 -8.15
N ASP A 132 -10.19 -16.64 -7.76
CA ASP A 132 -11.56 -16.99 -8.16
C ASP A 132 -12.56 -15.90 -7.73
N ASP A 133 -12.39 -15.37 -6.51
CA ASP A 133 -13.15 -14.23 -5.99
C ASP A 133 -12.93 -12.96 -6.84
N LEU A 134 -11.69 -12.63 -7.20
CA LEU A 134 -11.41 -11.51 -8.09
C LEU A 134 -12.05 -11.69 -9.48
N ASP A 135 -12.07 -12.92 -10.01
CA ASP A 135 -12.74 -13.23 -11.27
C ASP A 135 -14.27 -13.08 -11.16
N GLU A 136 -14.86 -13.40 -9.99
CA GLU A 136 -16.28 -13.18 -9.67
C GLU A 136 -16.61 -11.69 -9.64
N GLU A 137 -15.87 -10.87 -8.88
CA GLU A 137 -16.08 -9.41 -8.82
C GLU A 137 -15.93 -8.75 -10.21
N LEU A 138 -14.99 -9.24 -11.03
CA LEU A 138 -14.84 -8.79 -12.42
C LEU A 138 -16.03 -9.18 -13.31
N ALA A 139 -16.71 -10.29 -13.01
CA ALA A 139 -17.94 -10.68 -13.70
C ALA A 139 -19.10 -9.79 -13.27
N GLU A 140 -19.27 -9.51 -11.98
CA GLU A 140 -20.32 -8.63 -11.45
C GLU A 140 -20.21 -7.21 -12.01
N LEU A 141 -18.99 -6.65 -12.08
CA LEU A 141 -18.73 -5.37 -12.74
C LEU A 141 -19.17 -5.36 -14.21
N LYS A 142 -18.89 -6.43 -14.97
CA LYS A 142 -19.31 -6.54 -16.38
C LYS A 142 -20.83 -6.61 -16.52
N GLU A 143 -21.50 -7.31 -15.61
CA GLU A 143 -22.96 -7.38 -15.57
C GLU A 143 -23.59 -6.03 -15.21
N ALA A 144 -23.03 -5.30 -14.25
CA ALA A 144 -23.46 -3.93 -13.93
C ALA A 144 -23.31 -2.98 -15.13
N LEU A 145 -22.18 -3.03 -15.84
CA LEU A 145 -21.96 -2.25 -17.06
C LEU A 145 -22.99 -2.59 -18.15
N ALA A 146 -23.31 -3.87 -18.33
CA ALA A 146 -24.31 -4.30 -19.31
C ALA A 146 -25.72 -3.79 -18.98
N ARG A 147 -26.05 -3.65 -17.69
CA ARG A 147 -27.36 -3.14 -17.21
C ARG A 147 -27.50 -1.63 -17.37
N VAL A 148 -26.48 -0.86 -16.99
CA VAL A 148 -26.51 0.62 -17.03
C VAL A 148 -26.38 1.15 -18.47
N GLY A 149 -25.68 0.43 -19.35
CA GLY A 149 -25.47 0.83 -20.73
C GLY A 149 -24.29 1.80 -20.90
N LYS A 150 -24.39 2.76 -21.83
CA LYS A 150 -23.29 3.69 -22.10
C LYS A 150 -23.12 4.68 -20.96
N SER A 151 -22.06 4.50 -20.17
CA SER A 151 -21.49 5.54 -19.32
C SER A 151 -20.47 6.36 -20.13
N SER A 152 -20.52 7.68 -20.01
CA SER A 152 -19.46 8.55 -20.53
C SER A 152 -18.28 8.57 -19.57
N ALA A 153 -17.06 8.60 -20.12
CA ALA A 153 -15.88 8.88 -19.31
C ALA A 153 -16.03 10.27 -18.65
N GLU A 154 -15.47 10.41 -17.44
CA GLU A 154 -15.45 11.67 -16.68
C GLU A 154 -16.82 12.26 -16.32
N THR A 155 -17.85 11.41 -16.19
CA THR A 155 -19.14 11.78 -15.58
C THR A 155 -19.37 11.03 -14.27
N GLU A 156 -20.27 11.54 -13.43
CA GLU A 156 -20.64 10.91 -12.16
C GLU A 156 -21.04 9.44 -12.40
N PRO A 157 -20.41 8.47 -11.70
CA PRO A 157 -20.68 7.06 -11.93
C PRO A 157 -22.05 6.66 -11.39
N ASP A 158 -22.66 5.65 -12.02
CA ASP A 158 -23.79 4.97 -11.40
C ASP A 158 -23.32 4.29 -10.11
N ALA A 159 -24.13 4.39 -9.05
CA ALA A 159 -23.76 3.88 -7.73
C ALA A 159 -23.51 2.37 -7.73
N SER A 160 -24.19 1.59 -8.58
CA SER A 160 -23.91 0.16 -8.73
C SER A 160 -22.51 -0.06 -9.31
N ILE A 161 -22.17 0.62 -10.42
CA ILE A 161 -20.83 0.53 -11.02
C ILE A 161 -19.74 0.94 -10.02
N ALA A 162 -19.96 2.00 -9.25
CA ALA A 162 -19.01 2.44 -8.24
C ALA A 162 -18.78 1.39 -7.15
N GLY A 163 -19.83 0.67 -6.74
CA GLY A 163 -19.74 -0.47 -5.81
C GLY A 163 -18.87 -1.59 -6.37
N GLU A 164 -19.22 -2.10 -7.56
CA GLU A 164 -18.50 -3.20 -8.21
C GLU A 164 -17.01 -2.88 -8.47
N VAL A 165 -16.70 -1.63 -8.85
CA VAL A 165 -15.31 -1.17 -8.98
C VAL A 165 -14.58 -1.24 -7.63
N GLY A 166 -15.27 -0.87 -6.55
CA GLY A 166 -14.76 -0.97 -5.19
C GLY A 166 -14.43 -2.42 -4.80
N ASP A 167 -15.33 -3.36 -5.11
CA ASP A 167 -15.16 -4.77 -4.80
C ASP A 167 -14.02 -5.41 -5.61
N VAL A 168 -13.90 -5.11 -6.91
CA VAL A 168 -12.74 -5.49 -7.73
C VAL A 168 -11.42 -5.00 -7.13
N LEU A 169 -11.36 -3.73 -6.71
CA LEU A 169 -10.16 -3.17 -6.08
C LEU A 169 -9.85 -3.86 -4.74
N PHE A 170 -10.89 -4.14 -3.93
CA PHE A 170 -10.74 -4.82 -2.65
C PHE A 170 -10.24 -6.25 -2.82
N SER A 171 -10.78 -7.02 -3.76
CA SER A 171 -10.35 -8.39 -4.06
C SER A 171 -8.96 -8.43 -4.70
N ALA A 172 -8.59 -7.46 -5.54
CA ALA A 172 -7.22 -7.32 -6.02
C ALA A 172 -6.21 -7.08 -4.89
N VAL A 173 -6.56 -6.26 -3.89
CA VAL A 173 -5.75 -6.07 -2.67
C VAL A 173 -5.61 -7.38 -1.89
N ASN A 174 -6.66 -8.20 -1.87
CA ASN A 174 -6.64 -9.50 -1.21
C ASN A 174 -5.64 -10.46 -1.87
N VAL A 175 -5.67 -10.55 -3.19
CA VAL A 175 -4.70 -11.32 -3.99
C VAL A 175 -3.27 -10.84 -3.71
N ALA A 176 -3.02 -9.54 -3.81
CA ALA A 176 -1.70 -8.96 -3.54
C ALA A 176 -1.20 -9.32 -2.13
N ARG A 177 -2.06 -9.22 -1.12
CA ARG A 177 -1.75 -9.57 0.27
C ARG A 177 -1.34 -11.04 0.41
N ARG A 178 -2.02 -11.97 -0.26
CA ARG A 178 -1.67 -13.41 -0.24
C ARG A 178 -0.35 -13.72 -0.95
N LEU A 179 -0.02 -12.94 -1.97
CA LEU A 179 1.28 -12.99 -2.65
C LEU A 179 2.41 -12.29 -1.87
N ASN A 180 2.12 -11.78 -0.67
CA ASN A 180 3.02 -10.94 0.15
C ASN A 180 3.48 -9.65 -0.54
N VAL A 181 2.73 -9.20 -1.55
CA VAL A 181 2.94 -7.93 -2.22
C VAL A 181 2.28 -6.82 -1.40
N ASP A 182 2.92 -5.65 -1.36
CA ASP A 182 2.29 -4.42 -0.89
C ASP A 182 1.56 -3.76 -2.07
N PRO A 183 0.22 -3.71 -2.07
CA PRO A 183 -0.56 -3.20 -3.20
C PRO A 183 -0.33 -1.71 -3.45
N GLU A 184 -0.08 -0.92 -2.40
CA GLU A 184 0.18 0.51 -2.52
C GLU A 184 1.49 0.74 -3.27
N VAL A 185 2.54 0.06 -2.83
CA VAL A 185 3.87 0.13 -3.43
C VAL A 185 3.84 -0.41 -4.86
N ALA A 186 3.25 -1.59 -5.07
CA ALA A 186 3.18 -2.20 -6.40
C ALA A 186 2.46 -1.31 -7.44
N LEU A 187 1.36 -0.66 -7.03
CA LEU A 187 0.66 0.28 -7.90
C LEU A 187 1.52 1.50 -8.22
N ARG A 188 2.25 2.03 -7.23
CA ARG A 188 3.19 3.14 -7.43
C ARG A 188 4.31 2.77 -8.40
N THR A 189 4.99 1.65 -8.19
CA THR A 189 6.05 1.17 -9.09
C THR A 189 5.59 1.02 -10.54
N VAL A 190 4.35 0.56 -10.77
CA VAL A 190 3.79 0.47 -12.14
C VAL A 190 3.43 1.84 -12.70
N SER A 191 2.96 2.76 -11.85
CA SER A 191 2.65 4.14 -12.24
C SER A 191 3.91 4.90 -12.66
N ASP A 192 5.00 4.79 -11.89
CA ASP A 192 6.28 5.43 -12.20
C ASP A 192 6.87 4.87 -13.50
N ARG A 193 6.72 3.56 -13.72
CA ARG A 193 7.11 2.92 -14.97
C ARG A 193 6.29 3.41 -16.16
N PHE A 194 5.01 3.70 -15.97
CA PHE A 194 4.18 4.30 -17.01
C PHE A 194 4.68 5.72 -17.33
N VAL A 195 4.95 6.55 -16.33
CA VAL A 195 5.51 7.90 -16.50
C VAL A 195 6.82 7.84 -17.29
N ALA A 196 7.80 7.05 -16.84
CA ALA A 196 9.09 6.93 -17.51
C ALA A 196 8.96 6.49 -18.98
N ARG A 197 8.00 5.62 -19.29
CA ARG A 197 7.75 5.16 -20.67
C ARG A 197 7.10 6.25 -21.52
N VAL A 198 6.20 7.06 -20.98
CA VAL A 198 5.59 8.18 -21.71
C VAL A 198 6.63 9.27 -21.98
N GLU A 199 7.46 9.61 -20.99
CA GLU A 199 8.54 10.60 -21.14
C GLU A 199 9.59 10.14 -22.17
N GLU A 200 9.95 8.86 -22.15
CA GLU A 200 10.87 8.30 -23.14
C GLU A 200 10.23 8.27 -24.54
N ALA A 201 8.95 7.92 -24.65
CA ALA A 201 8.21 7.97 -25.90
C ALA A 201 8.17 9.40 -26.49
N GLU A 202 7.95 10.41 -25.62
CA GLU A 202 8.02 11.81 -25.98
C GLU A 202 9.41 12.21 -26.48
N ARG A 203 10.46 11.79 -25.76
CA ARG A 203 11.86 12.04 -26.16
C ARG A 203 12.21 11.42 -27.51
N LEU A 204 11.73 10.20 -27.78
CA LEU A 204 11.91 9.52 -29.06
C LEU A 204 11.22 10.27 -30.20
N ALA A 205 9.98 10.71 -29.99
CA ALA A 205 9.25 11.52 -30.98
C ALA A 205 9.94 12.86 -31.24
N ALA A 206 10.39 13.54 -30.18
CA ALA A 206 11.13 14.80 -30.29
C ALA A 206 12.46 14.64 -31.04
N GLY A 207 13.16 13.52 -30.84
CA GLY A 207 14.37 13.17 -31.59
C GLY A 207 14.16 13.01 -33.10
N GLU A 208 12.91 12.75 -33.53
CA GLU A 208 12.49 12.69 -34.93
C GLU A 208 11.83 14.00 -35.41
N GLY A 209 11.90 15.07 -34.61
CA GLY A 209 11.33 16.38 -34.93
C GLY A 209 9.80 16.43 -34.83
N ARG A 210 9.19 15.52 -34.06
CA ARG A 210 7.74 15.43 -33.88
C ARG A 210 7.33 15.78 -32.46
N ARG A 211 6.11 16.27 -32.30
CA ARG A 211 5.50 16.55 -31.00
C ARG A 211 4.56 15.43 -30.60
N PHE A 212 4.86 14.73 -29.51
CA PHE A 212 4.14 13.53 -29.08
C PHE A 212 2.65 13.78 -28.82
N ASP A 213 2.31 14.91 -28.22
CA ASP A 213 0.93 15.31 -27.88
C ASP A 213 0.07 15.69 -29.11
N GLU A 214 0.70 15.93 -30.26
CA GLU A 214 0.01 16.23 -31.53
C GLU A 214 -0.16 14.99 -32.42
N LEU A 215 0.38 13.83 -31.99
CA LEU A 215 0.32 12.60 -32.74
C LEU A 215 -1.05 11.90 -32.60
N PRO A 216 -1.53 11.21 -33.66
CA PRO A 216 -2.61 10.25 -33.50
C PRO A 216 -2.23 9.16 -32.50
N LEU A 217 -3.23 8.65 -31.75
CA LEU A 217 -3.02 7.62 -30.71
C LEU A 217 -2.23 6.41 -31.21
N ALA A 218 -2.52 5.92 -32.41
CA ALA A 218 -1.79 4.78 -32.99
C ALA A 218 -0.29 5.05 -33.17
N GLU A 219 0.10 6.30 -33.38
CA GLU A 219 1.51 6.70 -33.48
C GLU A 219 2.13 6.92 -32.10
N GLN A 220 1.37 7.49 -31.15
CA GLN A 220 1.78 7.57 -29.74
C GLN A 220 2.07 6.18 -29.17
N ASP A 221 1.20 5.21 -29.43
CA ASP A 221 1.35 3.81 -29.04
C ASP A 221 2.64 3.21 -29.61
N SER A 222 2.99 3.53 -30.86
CA SER A 222 4.23 3.05 -31.48
C SER A 222 5.49 3.58 -30.77
N TYR A 223 5.52 4.86 -30.38
CA TYR A 223 6.62 5.40 -29.58
C TYR A 223 6.63 4.82 -28.17
N PHE A 224 5.47 4.60 -27.56
CA PHE A 224 5.36 3.97 -26.24
C PHE A 224 5.87 2.52 -26.24
N ASP A 225 5.59 1.75 -27.29
CA ASP A 225 6.12 0.39 -27.44
C ASP A 225 7.65 0.39 -27.63
N ARG A 226 8.21 1.34 -28.40
CA ARG A 226 9.66 1.54 -28.49
C ARG A 226 10.30 1.93 -27.15
N ALA A 227 9.61 2.76 -26.37
CA ALA A 227 10.06 3.13 -25.03
C ALA A 227 10.07 1.92 -24.09
N LYS A 228 9.09 1.01 -24.18
CA LYS A 228 9.10 -0.26 -23.44
C LYS A 228 10.33 -1.09 -23.76
N GLU A 229 10.71 -1.20 -25.04
CA GLU A 229 11.89 -1.98 -25.46
C GLU A 229 13.20 -1.35 -24.95
N THR A 230 13.25 -0.03 -24.85
CA THR A 230 14.44 0.71 -24.39
C THR A 230 14.63 0.63 -22.87
N LEU A 231 13.52 0.60 -22.12
CA LEU A 231 13.49 0.59 -20.65
C LEU A 231 13.21 -0.79 -20.04
N ALA A 232 13.22 -1.87 -20.85
CA ALA A 232 13.05 -3.25 -20.40
C ALA A 232 14.31 -3.79 -19.72
#